data_AF-A0A1B1ZMV1-F1
#
_entry.id   AF-A0A1B1ZMV1-F1
#
_cell.length_a   1.000
_cell.length_b   1.000
_cell.length_c   1.000
_cell.angle_alpha   90.00
_cell.angle_beta   90.00
_cell.angle_gamma   90.00
#
_symmetry.space_group_name_H-M   'P 1'
#
loop_
_entity.id
_entity.type
_entity.pdbx_description
1 polymer ?
#
loop_
_entity_poly.entity_id
_entity_poly.type
_entity_poly.pdbx_seq_one_letter_code
_entity_poly.pdbx_strand_id
1 'polypeptide(L)' 'MHWVRDVSFDEDRSAVRTAAGPQIMAALRNPAITALRLAGVTNVAAALRQHARDALRTLTSYRIT' A
#
# COMPACT_ATOMS: atom_id res chain seq x y z
N MET A 1 -12.45 3.74 -9.57
CA MET A 1 -10.98 3.86 -9.60
C MET A 1 -10.37 2.64 -8.89
N HIS A 2 -10.14 1.54 -9.63
CA HIS A 2 -9.63 0.27 -9.04
C HIS A 2 -8.18 -0.05 -9.44
N TRP A 3 -7.69 0.52 -10.55
CA TRP A 3 -6.37 0.25 -11.13
C TRP A 3 -5.18 0.29 -10.15
N VAL A 4 -5.11 1.29 -9.26
CA VAL A 4 -3.98 1.39 -8.32
C VAL A 4 -3.97 0.21 -7.34
N ARG A 5 -5.14 -0.27 -6.90
CA ARG A 5 -5.23 -1.38 -5.96
C ARG A 5 -4.92 -2.71 -6.66
N ASP A 6 -5.60 -2.95 -7.77
CA ASP A 6 -5.49 -4.19 -8.53
C ASP A 6 -4.06 -4.40 -9.03
N VAL A 7 -3.44 -3.34 -9.57
CA VAL A 7 -2.11 -3.43 -10.21
C VAL A 7 -0.96 -3.16 -9.26
N SER A 8 -1.04 -2.16 -8.38
CA SER A 8 0.11 -1.81 -7.52
C SER A 8 0.23 -2.69 -6.28
N PHE A 9 -0.89 -3.27 -5.82
CA PHE A 9 -0.90 -4.22 -4.70
C PHE A 9 -1.12 -5.67 -5.14
N ASP A 10 -1.21 -5.92 -6.45
CA ASP A 10 -1.47 -7.25 -7.03
C ASP A 10 -2.69 -7.92 -6.35
N GLU A 11 -3.74 -7.13 -6.11
CA GLU A 11 -4.90 -7.53 -5.30
C GLU A 11 -5.58 -8.77 -5.89
N ASP A 12 -5.67 -8.86 -7.22
CA ASP A 12 -6.24 -9.99 -7.95
C ASP A 12 -5.47 -11.29 -7.75
N ARG A 13 -4.13 -11.21 -7.65
CA ARG A 13 -3.26 -12.38 -7.42
C ARG A 13 -3.16 -12.77 -5.94
N SER A 14 -3.66 -11.95 -5.03
CA SER A 14 -3.54 -12.22 -3.60
C SER A 14 -4.29 -13.49 -3.20
N ALA A 15 -3.54 -14.45 -2.65
CA ALA A 15 -4.06 -15.74 -2.16
C ALA A 15 -4.67 -15.65 -0.73
N VAL A 16 -4.62 -14.48 -0.09
CA VAL A 16 -5.19 -14.26 1.25
C VAL A 16 -6.72 -14.18 1.14
N ARG A 17 -7.37 -15.35 1.21
CA ARG A 17 -8.83 -15.50 1.02
C ARG A 17 -9.59 -16.08 2.22
N THR A 18 -8.90 -16.45 3.29
CA THR A 18 -9.50 -17.11 4.46
C THR A 18 -9.82 -16.12 5.57
N ALA A 19 -10.88 -16.41 6.33
CA ALA A 19 -11.33 -15.63 7.48
C ALA A 19 -11.44 -14.12 7.16
N ALA A 20 -10.96 -13.26 8.07
CA ALA A 20 -10.95 -11.81 7.88
C ALA A 20 -9.82 -11.31 6.96
N GLY A 21 -9.08 -12.21 6.29
CA GLY A 21 -7.90 -11.89 5.49
C GLY A 21 -8.13 -10.79 4.44
N PRO A 22 -9.16 -10.89 3.58
CA PRO A 22 -9.49 -9.84 2.61
C PRO A 22 -9.78 -8.48 3.28
N GLN A 23 -10.53 -8.45 4.39
CA GLN A 23 -10.83 -7.19 5.09
C GLN A 23 -9.58 -6.59 5.75
N ILE A 24 -8.73 -7.42 6.36
CA ILE A 24 -7.46 -6.98 6.97
C ILE A 24 -6.55 -6.40 5.88
N MET A 25 -6.41 -7.07 4.74
CA MET A 25 -5.59 -6.57 3.63
C MET A 25 -6.13 -5.24 3.08
N ALA A 26 -7.45 -5.09 2.96
CA ALA A 26 -8.05 -3.81 2.58
C ALA A 26 -7.75 -2.71 3.63
N ALA A 27 -7.83 -3.04 4.92
CA ALA A 27 -7.53 -2.12 6.03
C ALA A 27 -6.04 -1.72 6.09
N LEU A 28 -5.12 -2.55 5.58
CA LEU A 28 -3.69 -2.20 5.47
C LEU A 28 -3.38 -1.37 4.21
N ARG A 29 -3.99 -1.71 3.06
CA ARG A 29 -3.77 -1.02 1.79
C ARG A 29 -4.36 0.38 1.76
N ASN A 30 -5.56 0.58 2.33
CA ASN A 30 -6.25 1.87 2.30
C ASN A 30 -5.43 2.99 2.96
N PRO A 31 -4.91 2.84 4.19
CA PRO A 31 -4.04 3.83 4.81
C PRO A 31 -2.75 4.07 4.03
N ALA A 32 -2.11 3.02 3.51
CA ALA A 32 -0.88 3.17 2.72
C ALA A 32 -1.10 4.07 1.48
N ILE A 33 -2.19 3.83 0.73
CA ILE A 33 -2.56 4.67 -0.42
C ILE A 33 -2.86 6.11 0.02
N THR A 34 -3.66 6.28 1.08
CA THR A 34 -4.02 7.59 1.62
C THR A 34 -2.79 8.37 2.07
N ALA A 35 -1.85 7.72 2.74
CA ALA A 35 -0.67 8.36 3.27
C ALA A 35 0.32 8.75 2.15
N LEU A 36 0.43 7.95 1.08
CA LEU A 36 1.17 8.35 -0.13
C LEU A 36 0.53 9.57 -0.82
N ARG A 37 -0.80 9.65 -0.85
CA ARG A 37 -1.51 10.83 -1.38
C ARG A 37 -1.28 12.07 -0.53
N LEU A 38 -1.32 11.93 0.81
CA LEU A 38 -1.01 13.04 1.72
C LEU A 38 0.44 13.52 1.57
N ALA A 39 1.37 12.62 1.29
CA ALA A 39 2.76 12.95 0.98
C ALA A 39 2.95 13.63 -0.40
N GLY A 40 1.86 13.86 -1.15
CA GLY A 40 1.91 14.54 -2.46
C GLY A 40 2.49 13.68 -3.59
N VAL A 41 2.59 12.36 -3.41
CA VAL A 41 3.14 11.46 -4.41
C VAL A 41 2.22 11.37 -5.62
N THR A 42 2.74 11.77 -6.79
CA THR A 42 2.01 11.70 -8.07
C THR A 42 2.01 10.29 -8.67
N ASN A 43 3.05 9.48 -8.40
CA ASN A 43 3.16 8.10 -8.85
C ASN A 43 3.17 7.11 -7.68
N VAL A 44 1.97 6.69 -7.27
CA VAL A 44 1.76 5.75 -6.14
C VAL A 44 2.48 4.42 -6.36
N ALA A 45 2.49 3.89 -7.59
CA ALA A 45 3.13 2.61 -7.90
C ALA A 45 4.68 2.67 -7.77
N ALA A 46 5.29 3.81 -8.11
CA ALA A 46 6.73 4.00 -7.93
C ALA A 46 7.11 4.12 -6.45
N ALA A 47 6.34 4.90 -5.68
CA ALA A 47 6.58 5.03 -4.25
C ALA A 47 6.39 3.71 -3.50
N LEU A 48 5.34 2.94 -3.82
CA LEU A 48 5.14 1.60 -3.24
C LEU A 48 6.33 0.68 -3.49
N ARG A 49 6.90 0.68 -4.70
CA ARG A 49 8.11 -0.11 -5.02
C ARG A 49 9.34 0.34 -4.26
N GLN A 50 9.47 1.65 -3.97
CA GLN A 50 10.55 2.16 -3.14
C GLN A 50 10.38 1.74 -1.67
N HIS A 51 9.17 1.86 -1.13
CA HIS A 51 8.83 1.44 0.23
C HIS A 51 8.94 -0.08 0.44
N ALA A 52 8.57 -0.88 -0.56
CA ALA A 52 8.71 -2.34 -0.51
C ALA A 52 10.18 -2.79 -0.49
N ARG A 53 11.10 -1.99 -1.04
CA ARG A 53 12.55 -2.27 -1.02
C ARG A 53 13.22 -1.82 0.28
N ASP A 54 12.62 -0.87 1.00
CA ASP A 54 13.14 -0.32 2.25
C ASP A 54 11.98 0.02 3.21
N ALA A 55 11.64 -0.95 4.05
CA ALA A 55 10.56 -0.83 5.01
C ALA A 55 10.84 0.25 6.08
N LEU A 56 12.11 0.48 6.45
CA LEU A 56 12.48 1.48 7.46
C LEU A 56 12.27 2.90 6.94
N ARG A 57 12.59 3.14 5.68
CA ARG A 57 12.30 4.42 5.02
C ARG A 57 10.81 4.76 4.99
N THR A 58 9.96 3.73 4.98
CA THR A 58 8.51 3.89 5.07
C THR A 58 8.11 4.48 6.43
N LEU A 59 8.67 3.96 7.53
CA LEU A 59 8.44 4.48 8.87
C LEU A 59 8.91 5.93 9.01
N THR A 60 10.10 6.25 8.48
CA THR A 60 10.62 7.63 8.46
C THR A 60 9.72 8.56 7.64
N SER A 61 9.25 8.12 6.47
CA SER A 61 8.39 8.93 5.60
C SER A 61 7.02 9.23 6.21
N TYR A 62 6.54 8.36 7.08
CA TYR A 62 5.30 8.56 7.82
C TYR A 62 5.49 9.15 9.22
N ARG A 63 6.73 9.47 9.60
CA ARG A 63 7.10 9.97 10.94
C ARG A 63 6.57 9.08 12.06
N ILE A 64 6.66 7.77 11.88
CA ILE A 64 6.26 6.74 12.87
C ILE A 64 7.49 6.37 13.74
N THR A 65 8.52 7.22 13.81
CA THR A 65 9.75 7.00 14.58
C THR A 65 9.95 8.14 15.56
#